data_AF-A0A929D4X6-F1
#
_entry.id   AF-A0A929D4X6-F1
#
_cell.length_a   1.000
_cell.length_b   1.000
_cell.length_c   1.000
_cell.angle_alpha   90.00
_cell.angle_beta   90.00
_cell.angle_gamma   90.00
#
_symmetry.space_group_name_H-M   'P 1'
#
loop_
_entity.id
_entity.type
_entity.pdbx_description
1 polymer ?
#
loop_
_entity_poly.entity_id
_entity_poly.type
_entity_poly.pdbx_seq_one_letter_code
_entity_poly.pdbx_strand_id
1 'polypeptide(L)' 'MGHPANNEFRERVFEHSPMPIVVMDAKTHKYVDCNQASIAIYGYLSKEDLFGKTPMDVSAPLQYDGTPSPEKAVFYIN' A
#
# COMPACT_ATOMS: atom_id res chain seq x y z
N MET A 1 -24.37 -10.71 -0.17
CA MET A 1 -23.71 -11.20 1.06
C MET A 1 -22.45 -11.94 0.64
N GLY A 2 -21.27 -11.51 1.09
CA GLY A 2 -20.02 -12.20 0.76
C GLY A 2 -19.99 -13.59 1.39
N HIS A 3 -19.48 -14.58 0.67
CA HIS A 3 -19.31 -15.93 1.21
C HIS A 3 -18.36 -15.88 2.43
N PRO A 4 -18.67 -16.52 3.57
CA PRO A 4 -17.83 -16.46 4.77
C PRO A 4 -16.39 -16.91 4.53
N ALA A 5 -16.18 -17.84 3.59
CA ALA A 5 -14.84 -18.25 3.13
C ALA A 5 -13.99 -17.09 2.58
N ASN A 6 -14.59 -16.04 2.01
CA ASN A 6 -13.85 -14.88 1.52
C ASN A 6 -13.27 -14.04 2.65
N ASN A 7 -13.93 -13.95 3.81
CA ASN A 7 -13.43 -13.10 4.89
C ASN A 7 -12.27 -13.77 5.65
N GLU A 8 -12.39 -15.06 5.98
CA GLU A 8 -11.29 -15.80 6.62
C GLU A 8 -10.05 -15.90 5.73
N PHE A 9 -10.25 -16.10 4.42
CA PHE A 9 -9.15 -16.11 3.47
C PHE A 9 -8.48 -14.73 3.37
N ARG A 10 -9.28 -13.65 3.31
CA ARG A 10 -8.77 -12.27 3.31
C ARG A 10 -8.00 -11.97 4.60
N GLU A 11 -8.51 -12.36 5.75
CA GLU A 11 -7.81 -12.17 7.03
C GLU A 11 -6.44 -12.87 7.06
N ARG A 12 -6.35 -14.10 6.55
CA ARG A 12 -5.08 -14.84 6.56
C ARG A 12 -4.08 -14.34 5.53
N VAL A 13 -4.52 -14.07 4.31
CA VAL A 13 -3.61 -13.77 3.19
C VAL A 13 -3.31 -12.28 3.06
N PHE A 14 -4.27 -11.42 3.41
CA PHE A 14 -4.09 -9.97 3.34
C PHE A 14 -3.79 -9.38 4.71
N GLU A 15 -4.72 -9.50 5.66
CA GLU A 15 -4.66 -8.77 6.94
C GLU A 15 -3.44 -9.14 7.78
N HIS A 16 -3.18 -10.44 7.94
CA HIS A 16 -2.09 -10.97 8.76
C HIS A 16 -0.84 -11.35 7.96
N SER A 17 -0.74 -10.95 6.69
CA SER A 17 0.50 -11.14 5.94
C SER A 17 1.64 -10.33 6.57
N PRO A 18 2.84 -10.90 6.73
CA PRO A 18 4.01 -10.16 7.24
C PRO A 18 4.56 -9.18 6.18
N MET A 19 4.17 -9.33 4.92
CA MET A 19 4.57 -8.41 3.85
C MET A 19 3.65 -7.18 3.85
N PRO A 20 4.18 -5.96 3.77
CA PRO A 20 3.39 -4.78 3.49
C PRO A 20 2.62 -4.92 2.18
N ILE A 21 1.30 -4.77 2.24
CA ILE A 21 0.42 -4.76 1.07
C ILE A 21 -0.46 -3.52 1.13
N VAL A 22 -0.53 -2.79 0.01
CA VAL A 22 -1.47 -1.68 -0.21
C VAL A 22 -2.31 -1.96 -1.45
N VAL A 23 -3.59 -1.59 -1.39
CA VAL A 23 -4.48 -1.55 -2.56
C VAL A 23 -4.56 -0.10 -3.00
N MET A 24 -4.32 0.13 -4.29
CA MET A 24 -4.23 1.46 -4.87
C MET A 24 -5.27 1.61 -5.97
N ASP A 25 -6.01 2.72 -5.96
CA ASP A 25 -6.89 3.07 -7.06
C ASP A 25 -6.06 3.42 -8.30
N ALA A 26 -6.29 2.70 -9.40
CA ALA A 26 -5.45 2.80 -10.60
C ALA A 26 -5.58 4.14 -11.35
N LYS A 27 -6.60 4.96 -11.07
CA LYS A 27 -6.77 6.26 -11.74
C LYS A 27 -6.15 7.40 -10.95
N THR A 28 -6.31 7.37 -9.64
CA THR A 28 -5.88 8.44 -8.73
C THR A 28 -4.56 8.14 -8.04
N HIS A 29 -4.10 6.88 -8.11
CA HIS A 29 -2.94 6.34 -7.37
C HIS A 29 -3.05 6.48 -5.86
N LYS A 30 -4.27 6.70 -5.35
CA LYS A 30 -4.51 6.81 -3.92
C LYS A 30 -4.68 5.43 -3.31
N TYR A 31 -4.11 5.24 -2.13
CA TYR A 31 -4.32 4.05 -1.34
C TYR A 31 -5.76 4.00 -0.80
N VAL A 32 -6.41 2.86 -1.00
CA VAL A 32 -7.82 2.61 -0.64
C VAL A 32 -7.99 1.45 0.35
N ASP A 33 -6.96 0.61 0.51
CA ASP A 33 -6.89 -0.42 1.55
C ASP A 33 -5.41 -0.75 1.83
N CYS A 34 -5.12 -1.33 2.99
CA CYS A 34 -3.79 -1.83 3.33
C CYS A 34 -3.87 -2.85 4.48
N ASN A 35 -2.82 -3.64 4.66
CA ASN A 35 -2.70 -4.53 5.82
C ASN A 35 -1.90 -3.91 6.96
N GLN A 36 -1.87 -4.59 8.11
CA GLN A 36 -1.19 -4.09 9.31
C GLN A 36 0.33 -3.92 9.11
N ALA A 37 0.95 -4.76 8.28
CA ALA A 37 2.38 -4.66 7.97
C ALA A 37 2.72 -3.35 7.23
N SER A 38 1.83 -2.83 6.38
CA SER A 38 1.98 -1.52 5.73
C SER A 38 2.00 -0.37 6.73
N ILE A 39 1.19 -0.44 7.78
CA ILE A 39 1.16 0.59 8.83
C ILE A 39 2.47 0.60 9.61
N ALA A 40 2.96 -0.60 9.94
CA ALA A 40 4.22 -0.76 10.65
C ALA A 40 5.42 -0.24 9.84
N ILE A 41 5.52 -0.56 8.55
CA ILE A 41 6.67 -0.12 7.74
C ILE A 41 6.65 1.38 7.44
N TYR A 42 5.46 1.97 7.22
CA TYR A 42 5.33 3.39 6.93
C TYR A 42 5.32 4.27 8.19
N GLY A 43 5.17 3.68 9.39
CA GLY A 43 5.20 4.41 10.65
C GLY A 43 3.95 5.23 10.94
N TYR A 44 2.79 4.82 10.40
CA TYR A 44 1.49 5.44 10.70
C TYR A 44 0.83 4.79 11.93
N LEU A 45 -0.21 5.42 12.49
CA LEU A 45 -0.90 4.92 13.67
C LEU A 45 -2.09 4.03 13.29
N SER A 46 -2.73 4.30 12.15
CA SER A 46 -3.85 3.50 11.66
C SER A 46 -3.89 3.41 10.13
N LYS A 47 -4.81 2.58 9.60
CA LYS A 47 -5.03 2.45 8.15
C LYS A 47 -5.58 3.71 7.53
N GLU A 48 -6.45 4.40 8.27
CA GLU A 48 -7.08 5.65 7.87
C GLU A 48 -6.05 6.75 7.63
N ASP A 49 -4.94 6.76 8.38
CA ASP A 49 -3.83 7.68 8.14
C ASP A 49 -3.18 7.48 6.77
N LEU A 50 -3.20 6.25 6.24
CA LEU A 50 -2.61 5.90 4.95
C LEU A 50 -3.59 6.14 3.78
N PHE A 51 -4.89 6.16 4.05
CA PHE A 51 -5.90 6.32 2.99
C PHE A 51 -5.81 7.69 2.32
N GLY A 52 -5.90 7.68 1.00
CA GLY A 52 -5.77 8.90 0.19
C GLY A 52 -4.33 9.35 -0.09
N LYS A 53 -3.33 8.78 0.60
CA LYS A 53 -1.92 8.94 0.25
C LYS A 53 -1.58 8.19 -1.04
N THR A 54 -0.45 8.54 -1.62
CA THR A 54 0.12 7.97 -2.84
C THR A 54 1.49 7.37 -2.54
N PRO A 55 2.08 6.60 -3.47
CA PRO A 55 3.47 6.16 -3.36
C PRO A 55 4.45 7.31 -3.12
N MET A 56 4.15 8.53 -3.58
CA MET A 56 5.03 9.70 -3.42
C MET A 56 5.02 10.27 -2.00
N ASP A 57 3.99 9.99 -1.21
CA ASP A 57 3.89 10.45 0.18
C ASP A 57 4.69 9.56 1.16
N VAL A 58 5.07 8.36 0.72
CA VAL A 58 5.70 7.34 1.57
C VAL A 58 7.06 6.87 1.07
N SER A 59 7.36 7.10 -0.22
CA SER A 59 8.67 6.75 -0.78
C SER A 59 9.73 7.77 -0.37
N ALA A 60 10.97 7.32 -0.24
CA ALA A 60 12.11 8.23 -0.17
C ALA A 60 12.14 9.14 -1.42
N PRO A 61 12.72 10.36 -1.36
CA PRO A 61 12.83 11.23 -2.53
C PRO A 61 13.62 10.61 -3.69
N LEU A 62 14.62 9.79 -3.37
CA LEU A 62 15.49 9.07 -4.31
C LEU A 62 15.38 7.57 -4.06
N GLN A 63 15.39 6.78 -5.13
CA GLN A 63 15.47 5.33 -5.08
C GLN A 63 16.91 4.87 -4.83
N TYR A 64 17.12 3.57 -4.61
CA TYR A 64 18.44 3.01 -4.25
C TYR A 64 19.54 3.30 -5.29
N ASP A 65 19.16 3.52 -6.56
CA ASP A 65 20.07 3.84 -7.67
C ASP A 65 20.27 5.36 -7.87
N GLY A 66 19.70 6.19 -7.00
CA GLY A 66 19.75 7.65 -7.08
C GLY A 66 18.70 8.26 -8.00
N THR A 67 17.85 7.47 -8.66
CA THR A 67 16.77 8.00 -9.51
C THR A 67 15.68 8.63 -8.65
N PRO A 68 15.13 9.82 -9.00
CA PRO A 68 13.97 10.38 -8.33
C PRO A 68 12.76 9.43 -8.34
N SER A 69 12.08 9.30 -7.20
CA SER A 69 10.92 8.42 -7.07
C SER A 69 9.76 8.76 -8.03
N PRO A 70 9.44 10.03 -8.34
CA PRO A 70 8.42 10.35 -9.34
C PRO A 70 8.76 9.83 -10.75
N GLU A 71 10.04 9.79 -11.10
CA GLU A 71 10.48 9.26 -12.40
C GLU A 71 10.34 7.73 -12.43
N LYS A 72 10.79 7.05 -11.37
CA LYS A 72 10.66 5.58 -11.26
C LYS A 72 9.22 5.11 -11.14
N ALA A 73 8.34 5.90 -10.54
CA ALA A 73 6.92 5.58 -10.40
C ALA A 73 6.27 5.31 -11.76
N VAL A 74 6.63 6.05 -12.80
CA VAL A 74 6.11 5.85 -14.16
C VAL A 74 6.40 4.45 -14.69
N PHE A 75 7.54 3.85 -14.33
CA PHE A 75 7.96 2.53 -14.80
C PHE A 75 7.32 1.37 -14.02
N TYR A 76 6.98 1.56 -12.74
CA TYR A 76 6.46 0.50 -11.87
C TYR A 76 4.93 0.51 -11.72
N ILE A 77 4.29 1.64 -12.01
CA ILE A 77 2.85 1.84 -11.77
C ILE A 77 2.03 1.79 -13.07
N ASN A 78 2.59 2.21 -14.21
CA ASN A 78 1.92 2.16 -15.52
C ASN A 78 2.26 0.87 -16.27
#